data_AF-A0AAE1WJ68-F1
#
_entry.id   AF-A0AAE1WJ68-F1
#
_cell.length_a   1.000
_cell.length_b   1.000
_cell.length_c   1.000
_cell.angle_alpha   90.00
_cell.angle_beta   90.00
_cell.angle_gamma   90.00
#
_symmetry.space_group_name_H-M   'P 1'
#
loop_
_entity.id
_entity.type
_entity.pdbx_description
1 polymer ?
#
loop_
_entity_poly.entity_id
_entity_poly.type
_entity_poly.pdbx_seq_one_letter_code
_entity_poly.pdbx_strand_id
1 'polypeptide(L)'
;MEYMVITGHWIDQNWQLQKRVLNFVHIPPPRRGLEISNAIWHCLDDWDIQSKINTVSVDNASANDYAIFHLKTYAQRKKKLLCEGKLFHVRCCAHILNLIVQDERKLVDDCRTRWNSTYEMLSTTIKFKDVFPRFAAKDPHYDDCPCHEDWEKVEKVCSVLEVFWDATYIISGSDYPISNLFLNAVNLVKVLLDEKSIDNDGFIRDMVERMKIKFDKYWGETNLLMSIATVLDLRCKMKALEFCFPKLYSSEKVEREISFVRKSLHELYSEYALTYNDKGESRQMQGGSSQVQSVQPQKSELDMYLEESCYSFKKDNKIEKEFDVSEWWRVNSVKYKILSFMARDILAIPITTVASEATFSAEVESLTSTVLH
;
A
#
# COMPACT_ATOMS: atom_id res chain seq x y z
N MET A 1 20.70 3.84 -10.58
CA MET A 1 20.31 5.19 -10.10
C MET A 1 21.06 5.50 -8.81
N GLU A 2 21.51 6.75 -8.64
CA GLU A 2 22.41 7.22 -7.56
C GLU A 2 21.73 8.10 -6.49
N TYR A 3 20.41 8.26 -6.55
CA TYR A 3 19.69 9.18 -5.69
C TYR A 3 18.54 8.47 -4.97
N MET A 4 18.26 8.92 -3.76
CA MET A 4 17.12 8.56 -2.94
C MET A 4 16.19 9.77 -2.84
N VAL A 5 14.90 9.58 -3.07
CA VAL A 5 13.89 10.62 -2.91
C VAL A 5 13.18 10.42 -1.58
N ILE A 6 13.13 11.47 -0.78
CA ILE A 6 12.38 11.48 0.49
C ILE A 6 11.10 12.25 0.25
N THR A 7 9.95 11.62 0.50
CA THR A 7 8.62 12.23 0.32
C THR A 7 7.85 12.19 1.63
N GLY A 8 7.31 13.33 2.06
CA GLY A 8 6.39 13.43 3.19
C GLY A 8 4.96 13.20 2.74
N HIS A 9 4.22 12.40 3.53
CA HIS A 9 2.81 12.11 3.31
C HIS A 9 2.01 12.41 4.58
N TRP A 10 0.92 13.17 4.45
CA TRP A 10 -0.03 13.44 5.53
C TRP A 10 -1.38 13.87 4.95
N ILE A 11 -2.44 13.80 5.72
CA ILE A 11 -3.71 14.46 5.38
C ILE A 11 -3.82 15.74 6.21
N ASP A 12 -4.11 16.86 5.56
CA ASP A 12 -4.15 18.18 6.20
C ASP A 12 -5.46 18.46 6.96
N GLN A 13 -5.63 19.70 7.42
CA GLN A 13 -6.83 20.13 8.16
C GLN A 13 -8.09 20.17 7.29
N ASN A 14 -7.93 20.30 5.97
CA ASN A 14 -8.99 20.29 4.98
C ASN A 14 -9.27 18.87 4.45
N TRP A 15 -8.69 17.85 5.09
CA TRP A 15 -8.81 16.44 4.70
C TRP A 15 -8.30 16.13 3.30
N GLN A 16 -7.35 16.95 2.82
CA GLN A 16 -6.68 16.70 1.55
C GLN A 16 -5.39 15.92 1.77
N LEU A 17 -5.17 14.88 0.96
CA LEU A 17 -3.92 14.13 0.97
C LEU A 17 -2.80 15.01 0.42
N GLN A 18 -1.77 15.21 1.23
CA GLN A 18 -0.57 15.93 0.87
C GLN A 18 0.56 14.93 0.62
N LYS A 19 1.19 15.07 -0.55
CA LYS A 19 2.42 14.40 -0.94
C LYS A 19 3.41 15.46 -1.34
N ARG A 20 4.54 15.57 -0.63
CA ARG A 20 5.58 16.59 -0.90
C ARG A 20 6.95 15.96 -0.90
N VAL A 21 7.72 16.19 -1.96
CA VAL A 21 9.13 15.84 -1.97
C VAL A 21 9.84 16.74 -0.96
N LEU A 22 10.53 16.12 -0.02
CA LEU A 22 11.28 16.79 1.04
C LEU A 22 12.75 16.98 0.65
N ASN A 23 13.33 16.00 -0.06
CA ASN A 23 14.72 16.08 -0.52
C ASN A 23 15.04 15.04 -1.62
N PHE A 24 16.04 15.35 -2.44
CA PHE A 24 16.73 14.43 -3.34
C PHE A 24 18.15 14.23 -2.80
N VAL A 25 18.43 13.05 -2.29
CA VAL A 25 19.71 12.78 -1.61
C VAL A 25 20.56 11.85 -2.45
N HIS A 26 21.77 12.29 -2.80
CA HIS A 26 22.80 11.41 -3.37
C HIS A 26 23.39 10.54 -2.28
N ILE A 27 23.41 9.22 -2.47
CA ILE A 27 24.05 8.30 -1.54
C ILE A 27 25.15 7.54 -2.30
N PRO A 28 26.42 7.93 -2.13
CA PRO A 28 27.53 7.27 -2.82
C PRO A 28 27.68 5.82 -2.32
N PRO A 29 28.16 4.90 -3.17
CA PRO A 29 28.51 3.55 -2.74
C PRO A 29 29.62 3.56 -1.66
N PRO A 30 29.60 2.61 -0.71
CA PRO A 30 28.61 1.55 -0.53
C PRO A 30 27.36 2.05 0.22
N ARG A 31 26.17 1.80 -0.35
CA ARG A 31 24.88 2.24 0.20
C ARG A 31 24.40 1.30 1.30
N ARG A 32 25.00 1.37 2.48
CA ARG A 32 24.57 0.53 3.62
C ARG A 32 23.41 1.23 4.33
N GLY A 33 22.70 0.46 5.15
CA GLY A 33 21.49 0.96 5.80
C GLY A 33 21.76 2.14 6.75
N LEU A 34 22.95 2.22 7.35
CA LEU A 34 23.30 3.33 8.24
C LEU A 34 23.38 4.66 7.47
N GLU A 35 24.03 4.68 6.32
CA GLU A 35 24.14 5.87 5.46
C GLU A 35 22.75 6.32 4.97
N ILE A 36 21.90 5.37 4.57
CA ILE A 36 20.50 5.64 4.21
C ILE A 36 19.73 6.25 5.39
N SER A 37 19.87 5.67 6.59
CA SER A 37 19.18 6.15 7.79
C SER A 37 19.63 7.55 8.21
N ASN A 38 20.93 7.86 8.10
CA ASN A 38 21.48 9.17 8.43
C ASN A 38 21.00 10.23 7.43
N ALA A 39 20.99 9.90 6.13
CA ALA A 39 20.45 10.77 5.09
C ALA A 39 18.97 11.12 5.34
N ILE A 40 18.15 10.12 5.67
CA ILE A 40 16.74 10.34 6.02
C ILE A 40 16.64 11.20 7.28
N TRP A 41 17.39 10.88 8.33
CA TRP A 41 17.31 11.60 9.60
C TRP A 41 17.74 13.06 9.49
N HIS A 42 18.80 13.35 8.72
CA HIS A 42 19.25 14.72 8.42
C HIS A 42 18.15 15.50 7.71
N CYS A 43 17.53 14.91 6.68
CA CYS A 43 16.39 15.55 6.02
C CYS A 43 15.26 15.87 7.01
N LEU A 44 14.97 14.98 7.97
CA LEU A 44 13.93 15.26 8.98
C LEU A 44 14.33 16.38 9.96
N ASP A 45 15.63 16.53 10.25
CA ASP A 45 16.19 17.62 11.07
C ASP A 45 16.08 18.97 10.35
N ASP A 46 16.44 19.03 9.07
CA ASP A 46 16.37 20.25 8.25
C ASP A 46 14.97 20.85 8.23
N TRP A 47 13.94 19.99 8.27
CA TRP A 47 12.52 20.38 8.30
C TRP A 47 11.92 20.51 9.70
N ASP A 48 12.68 20.21 10.78
CA ASP A 48 12.19 20.15 12.17
C ASP A 48 10.93 19.27 12.34
N ILE A 49 10.95 18.08 11.74
CA ILE A 49 9.81 17.13 11.75
C ILE A 49 10.15 15.76 12.34
N GLN A 50 11.33 15.61 12.96
CA GLN A 50 11.80 14.36 13.56
C GLN A 50 10.83 13.78 14.61
N SER A 51 10.16 14.65 15.36
CA SER A 51 9.17 14.28 16.37
C SER A 51 7.80 13.94 15.77
N LYS A 52 7.60 14.21 14.47
CA LYS A 52 6.31 14.02 13.79
C LYS A 52 6.23 12.68 13.04
N ILE A 53 7.36 12.05 12.73
CA ILE A 53 7.37 10.77 12.00
C ILE A 53 6.78 9.61 12.83
N ASN A 54 5.93 8.79 12.21
CA ASN A 54 5.36 7.58 12.83
C ASN A 54 5.62 6.32 12.00
N THR A 55 5.74 6.47 10.69
CA THR A 55 5.87 5.38 9.72
C THR A 55 6.80 5.79 8.60
N VAL A 56 7.57 4.82 8.09
CA VAL A 56 8.46 4.95 6.94
C VAL A 56 8.16 3.81 5.98
N SER A 57 7.92 4.16 4.72
CA SER A 57 7.68 3.21 3.63
C SER A 57 8.89 3.14 2.70
N VAL A 58 9.39 1.93 2.45
CA VAL A 58 10.59 1.66 1.64
C VAL A 58 10.39 0.42 0.77
N ASP A 59 11.23 0.23 -0.25
CA ASP A 59 11.23 -1.01 -1.03
C ASP A 59 11.71 -2.22 -0.19
N ASN A 60 11.77 -3.40 -0.80
CA ASN A 60 12.12 -4.63 -0.07
C ASN A 60 13.62 -4.98 -0.11
N ALA A 61 14.49 -4.03 -0.46
CA ALA A 61 15.93 -4.24 -0.43
C ALA A 61 16.42 -4.46 1.01
N SER A 62 17.34 -5.41 1.20
CA SER A 62 17.86 -5.77 2.53
C SER A 62 18.57 -4.62 3.26
N ALA A 63 19.16 -3.67 2.53
CA ALA A 63 19.77 -2.48 3.12
C ALA A 63 18.75 -1.62 3.88
N ASN A 64 17.49 -1.61 3.43
CA ASN A 64 16.42 -0.84 4.06
C ASN A 64 15.97 -1.42 5.39
N ASP A 65 16.07 -2.75 5.60
CA ASP A 65 15.80 -3.35 6.91
C ASP A 65 16.73 -2.77 7.99
N TYR A 66 18.01 -2.61 7.65
CA TYR A 66 19.01 -2.03 8.55
C TYR A 66 18.83 -0.51 8.72
N ALA A 67 18.43 0.19 7.64
CA ALA A 67 18.13 1.63 7.71
C ALA A 67 16.95 1.93 8.64
N ILE A 68 15.87 1.15 8.51
CA ILE A 68 14.67 1.26 9.32
C ILE A 68 14.97 0.97 10.80
N PHE A 69 15.83 -0.01 11.09
CA PHE A 69 16.26 -0.29 12.46
C PHE A 69 16.90 0.94 13.13
N HIS A 70 17.82 1.61 12.43
CA HIS A 70 18.45 2.84 12.93
C HIS A 70 17.46 4.00 13.05
N LEU A 71 16.63 4.23 12.03
CA LEU A 71 15.61 5.28 12.06
C LEU A 71 14.61 5.09 13.21
N LYS A 72 14.18 3.85 13.47
CA LYS A 72 13.30 3.53 14.60
C LYS A 72 13.97 3.90 15.92
N THR A 73 15.25 3.55 16.08
CA THR A 73 16.05 3.89 17.27
C THR A 73 16.17 5.41 17.45
N TYR A 74 16.41 6.16 16.37
CA TYR A 74 16.50 7.62 16.42
C TYR A 74 15.15 8.25 16.79
N ALA A 75 14.06 7.80 16.17
CA ALA A 75 12.70 8.27 16.43
C ALA A 75 12.26 8.02 17.88
N GLN A 76 12.59 6.84 18.43
CA GLN A 76 12.29 6.47 19.82
C GLN A 76 12.99 7.37 20.85
N ARG A 77 14.13 7.96 20.51
CA ARG A 77 14.82 8.94 21.36
C ARG A 77 14.11 10.30 21.39
N LYS A 78 13.35 10.63 20.35
CA LYS A 78 12.62 11.90 20.23
C LYS A 78 11.20 11.80 20.79
N LYS A 79 10.54 10.65 20.65
CA LYS A 79 9.20 10.40 21.21
C LYS A 79 8.90 8.92 21.38
N LYS A 80 7.86 8.62 22.18
CA LYS A 80 7.22 7.30 22.16
C LYS A 80 6.58 7.08 20.78
N LEU A 81 6.94 5.97 20.13
CA LEU A 81 6.33 5.55 18.86
C LEU A 81 4.97 4.91 19.11
N LEU A 82 4.03 5.15 18.18
CA LEU A 82 2.70 4.57 18.22
C LEU A 82 2.74 3.04 18.16
N CYS A 83 1.93 2.37 18.99
CA CYS A 83 1.87 0.91 19.08
C CYS A 83 3.25 0.26 19.18
N GLU A 84 4.15 0.81 19.99
CA GLU A 84 5.53 0.30 20.16
C GLU A 84 6.34 0.27 18.83
N GLY A 85 5.91 1.06 17.86
CA GLY A 85 6.46 1.10 16.51
C GLY A 85 6.17 -0.15 15.68
N LYS A 86 5.07 -0.88 15.95
CA LYS A 86 4.56 -1.97 15.09
C LYS A 86 4.21 -1.50 13.68
N LEU A 87 3.85 -0.22 13.53
CA LEU A 87 3.52 0.42 12.25
C LEU A 87 4.67 1.26 11.68
N PHE A 88 5.89 1.14 12.23
CA PHE A 88 6.99 2.03 11.83
C PHE A 88 7.57 1.69 10.45
N HIS A 89 7.56 0.41 10.08
CA HIS A 89 8.10 -0.07 8.80
C HIS A 89 6.96 -0.54 7.90
N VAL A 90 6.87 0.04 6.71
CA VAL A 90 5.97 -0.42 5.64
C VAL A 90 6.79 -0.82 4.44
N ARG A 91 6.62 -2.06 4.00
CA ARG A 91 7.24 -2.54 2.76
C ARG A 91 6.40 -2.13 1.57
N CYS A 92 7.04 -1.68 0.49
CA CYS A 92 6.38 -1.27 -0.73
C CYS A 92 5.61 -2.45 -1.36
N CYS A 93 4.29 -2.33 -1.44
CA CYS A 93 3.41 -3.35 -1.96
C CYS A 93 3.53 -3.52 -3.48
N ALA A 94 3.76 -2.42 -4.22
CA ALA A 94 4.02 -2.49 -5.66
C ALA A 94 5.31 -3.27 -5.96
N HIS A 95 6.33 -3.08 -5.15
CA HIS A 95 7.58 -3.83 -5.27
C HIS A 95 7.36 -5.32 -4.93
N ILE A 96 6.53 -5.64 -3.93
CA ILE A 96 6.16 -7.03 -3.62
C ILE A 96 5.42 -7.68 -4.80
N LEU A 97 4.43 -7.02 -5.39
CA LEU A 97 3.74 -7.53 -6.60
C LEU A 97 4.73 -7.80 -7.72
N ASN A 98 5.66 -6.88 -7.97
CA ASN A 98 6.70 -7.06 -8.97
C ASN A 98 7.58 -8.29 -8.66
N LEU A 99 8.00 -8.48 -7.41
CA LEU A 99 8.79 -9.64 -7.01
C LEU A 99 8.02 -10.96 -7.16
N ILE A 100 6.71 -10.96 -6.90
CA ILE A 100 5.85 -12.15 -7.06
C ILE A 100 5.78 -12.56 -8.53
N VAL A 101 5.55 -11.60 -9.43
CA VAL A 101 5.39 -11.86 -10.87
C VAL A 101 6.73 -12.20 -11.54
N GLN A 102 7.82 -11.51 -11.18
CA GLN A 102 9.12 -11.73 -11.83
C GLN A 102 9.71 -13.08 -11.44
N ASP A 103 9.83 -14.01 -12.39
CA ASP A 103 10.56 -15.27 -12.22
C ASP A 103 12.09 -15.03 -12.31
N GLU A 104 12.89 -15.75 -11.52
CA GLU A 104 14.37 -15.71 -11.64
C GLU A 104 14.84 -16.26 -13.00
N ARG A 105 13.96 -17.02 -13.67
CA ARG A 105 14.14 -17.47 -15.06
C ARG A 105 13.56 -16.43 -16.02
N LYS A 106 14.44 -15.51 -16.41
CA LYS A 106 14.36 -14.54 -17.52
C LYS A 106 13.20 -14.79 -18.50
N LEU A 107 12.04 -14.18 -18.24
CA LEU A 107 11.39 -13.46 -19.32
C LEU A 107 12.40 -12.40 -19.75
N VAL A 108 12.70 -12.30 -21.04
CA VAL A 108 13.49 -11.17 -21.56
C VAL A 108 12.57 -9.97 -21.43
N ASP A 109 12.63 -9.34 -20.26
CA ASP A 109 11.79 -8.22 -19.87
C ASP A 109 12.13 -7.04 -20.81
N ASP A 110 11.16 -6.55 -21.59
CA ASP A 110 11.32 -5.31 -22.38
C ASP A 110 11.75 -4.14 -21.47
N CYS A 111 11.33 -4.20 -20.20
CA CYS A 111 11.78 -3.33 -19.13
C CYS A 111 12.04 -4.14 -17.86
N ARG A 112 13.32 -4.43 -17.54
CA ARG A 112 13.75 -5.20 -16.34
C ARG A 112 13.13 -4.75 -15.00
N THR A 113 12.62 -3.53 -14.95
CA THR A 113 12.12 -2.89 -13.73
C THR A 113 10.61 -2.99 -13.54
N ARG A 114 9.81 -3.40 -14.55
CA ARG A 114 8.34 -3.38 -14.43
C ARG A 114 7.67 -4.47 -15.27
N TRP A 115 7.15 -5.50 -14.61
CA TRP A 115 6.35 -6.57 -15.24
C TRP A 115 5.08 -6.05 -15.96
N ASN A 116 4.57 -4.88 -15.57
CA ASN A 116 3.42 -4.19 -16.16
C ASN A 116 3.51 -4.03 -17.68
N SER A 117 4.67 -3.62 -18.20
CA SER A 117 4.86 -3.43 -19.65
C SER A 117 4.74 -4.74 -20.40
N THR A 118 5.17 -5.85 -19.78
CA THR A 118 5.06 -7.19 -20.36
C THR A 118 3.59 -7.61 -20.47
N TYR A 119 2.76 -7.34 -19.45
CA TYR A 119 1.32 -7.59 -19.54
C TYR A 119 0.64 -6.72 -20.59
N GLU A 120 0.93 -5.41 -20.65
CA GLU A 120 0.38 -4.51 -21.67
C GLU A 120 0.78 -4.93 -23.09
N MET A 121 2.04 -5.32 -23.27
CA MET A 121 2.55 -5.82 -24.55
C MET A 121 1.82 -7.10 -24.96
N LEU A 122 1.74 -8.10 -24.07
CA LEU A 122 1.08 -9.38 -24.39
C LEU A 122 -0.42 -9.21 -24.64
N SER A 123 -1.12 -8.48 -23.77
CA SER A 123 -2.56 -8.22 -23.90
C SER A 123 -2.91 -7.43 -25.16
N THR A 124 -2.03 -6.52 -25.59
CA THR A 124 -2.16 -5.81 -26.88
C THR A 124 -1.85 -6.75 -28.04
N THR A 125 -0.78 -7.54 -27.94
CA THR A 125 -0.32 -8.46 -28.99
C THR A 125 -1.36 -9.53 -29.33
N ILE A 126 -2.10 -10.04 -28.34
CA ILE A 126 -3.24 -10.96 -28.55
C ILE A 126 -4.28 -10.36 -29.52
N LYS A 127 -4.55 -9.05 -29.46
CA LYS A 127 -5.53 -8.37 -30.35
C LYS A 127 -5.12 -8.40 -31.81
N PHE A 128 -3.84 -8.63 -32.09
CA PHE A 128 -3.27 -8.68 -33.43
C PHE A 128 -2.88 -10.09 -33.86
N LYS A 129 -3.28 -11.16 -33.15
CA LYS A 129 -2.85 -12.54 -33.42
C LYS A 129 -3.02 -12.98 -34.89
N ASP A 130 -4.12 -12.59 -35.52
CA ASP A 130 -4.41 -12.94 -36.93
C ASP A 130 -3.55 -12.18 -37.96
N VAL A 131 -2.82 -11.16 -37.53
CA VAL A 131 -1.94 -10.35 -38.37
C VAL A 131 -0.56 -11.00 -38.51
N PHE A 132 -0.06 -11.70 -37.50
CA PHE A 132 1.26 -12.34 -37.50
C PHE A 132 1.45 -13.32 -38.66
N PRO A 133 0.53 -14.27 -38.94
CA PRO A 133 0.67 -15.17 -40.09
C PRO A 133 0.65 -14.43 -41.43
N ARG A 134 -0.10 -13.33 -41.52
CA ARG A 134 -0.17 -12.51 -42.75
C ARG A 134 1.12 -11.75 -42.98
N PHE A 135 1.80 -11.34 -41.92
CA PHE A 135 3.11 -10.70 -41.98
C PHE A 135 4.19 -11.71 -42.38
N ALA A 136 4.20 -12.90 -41.76
CA ALA A 136 5.09 -14.01 -42.12
C ALA A 136 4.97 -14.44 -43.59
N ALA A 137 3.75 -14.42 -44.14
CA ALA A 137 3.53 -14.71 -45.56
C ALA A 137 4.12 -13.65 -46.51
N LYS A 138 4.40 -12.43 -46.03
CA LYS A 138 4.89 -11.30 -46.84
C LYS A 138 6.38 -11.03 -46.66
N ASP A 139 6.93 -11.31 -45.48
CA ASP A 139 8.34 -11.11 -45.18
C ASP A 139 9.05 -12.47 -45.01
N PRO A 140 9.83 -12.92 -46.02
CA PRO A 140 10.56 -14.17 -45.96
C PRO A 140 11.64 -14.24 -44.86
N HIS A 141 11.98 -13.12 -44.20
CA HIS A 141 12.96 -13.08 -43.11
C HIS A 141 12.30 -13.10 -41.73
N TYR A 142 10.97 -13.21 -41.65
CA TYR A 142 10.26 -13.32 -40.38
C TYR A 142 10.10 -14.79 -39.96
N ASP A 143 11.15 -15.32 -39.33
CA ASP A 143 11.24 -16.73 -38.95
C ASP A 143 10.52 -17.06 -37.62
N ASP A 144 10.25 -16.06 -36.77
CA ASP A 144 9.75 -16.23 -35.40
C ASP A 144 8.23 -15.97 -35.26
N CYS A 145 7.41 -16.50 -36.17
CA CYS A 145 5.95 -16.37 -36.09
C CYS A 145 5.38 -17.27 -34.97
N PRO A 146 4.67 -16.73 -33.96
CA PRO A 146 4.10 -17.54 -32.89
C PRO A 146 3.07 -18.55 -33.42
N CYS A 147 3.12 -19.79 -32.92
CA CYS A 147 2.18 -20.84 -33.29
C CYS A 147 0.89 -20.77 -32.44
N HIS A 148 -0.11 -21.58 -32.77
CA HIS A 148 -1.37 -21.64 -32.02
C HIS A 148 -1.15 -21.96 -30.53
N GLU A 149 -0.23 -22.87 -30.22
CA GLU A 149 0.10 -23.25 -28.85
C GLU A 149 0.73 -22.09 -28.07
N ASP A 150 1.54 -21.25 -28.73
CA ASP A 150 2.12 -20.06 -28.11
C ASP A 150 1.03 -19.05 -27.75
N TRP A 151 0.07 -18.83 -28.66
CA TRP A 151 -1.07 -17.95 -28.39
C TRP A 151 -1.93 -18.46 -27.23
N GLU A 152 -2.20 -19.77 -27.15
CA GLU A 152 -2.91 -20.35 -26.00
C GLU A 152 -2.16 -20.13 -24.69
N LYS A 153 -0.83 -20.28 -24.67
CA LYS A 153 0.00 -20.01 -23.49
C LYS A 153 -0.06 -18.54 -23.10
N VAL A 154 0.07 -17.63 -24.08
CA VAL A 154 0.03 -16.18 -23.85
C VAL A 154 -1.33 -15.73 -23.32
N GLU A 155 -2.44 -16.23 -23.87
CA GLU A 155 -3.80 -15.94 -23.39
C GLU A 155 -3.97 -16.41 -21.93
N LYS A 156 -3.50 -17.62 -21.59
CA LYS A 156 -3.55 -18.14 -20.22
C LYS A 156 -2.67 -17.32 -19.25
N VAL A 157 -1.45 -16.95 -19.65
CA VAL A 157 -0.57 -16.09 -18.83
C VAL A 157 -1.21 -14.72 -18.60
N CYS A 158 -1.77 -14.11 -19.64
CA CYS A 158 -2.46 -12.82 -19.51
C CYS A 158 -3.63 -12.90 -18.53
N SER A 159 -4.41 -13.99 -18.54
CA SER A 159 -5.50 -14.17 -17.58
C SER A 159 -5.04 -14.21 -16.11
N VAL A 160 -3.84 -14.74 -15.85
CA VAL A 160 -3.24 -14.72 -14.51
C VAL A 160 -2.74 -13.31 -14.17
N LEU A 161 -2.01 -12.68 -15.09
CA LEU A 161 -1.40 -11.36 -14.87
C LEU A 161 -2.41 -10.22 -14.78
N GLU A 162 -3.60 -10.36 -15.36
CA GLU A 162 -4.68 -9.36 -15.28
C GLU A 162 -5.09 -9.06 -13.83
N VAL A 163 -5.16 -10.06 -12.96
CA VAL A 163 -5.50 -9.83 -11.53
C VAL A 163 -4.39 -9.07 -10.80
N PHE A 164 -3.12 -9.31 -11.17
CA PHE A 164 -2.00 -8.52 -10.65
C PHE A 164 -2.02 -7.09 -11.20
N TRP A 165 -2.53 -6.92 -12.41
CA TRP A 165 -2.59 -5.64 -13.10
C TRP A 165 -3.62 -4.77 -12.41
N ASP A 166 -4.81 -5.30 -12.16
CA ASP A 166 -5.85 -4.64 -11.39
C ASP A 166 -5.37 -4.24 -10.00
N ALA A 167 -4.68 -5.16 -9.30
CA ALA A 167 -4.09 -4.87 -7.99
C ALA A 167 -3.04 -3.73 -8.06
N THR A 168 -2.23 -3.72 -9.12
CA THR A 168 -1.20 -2.68 -9.34
C THR A 168 -1.82 -1.35 -9.74
N TYR A 169 -2.89 -1.37 -10.52
CA TYR A 169 -3.64 -0.18 -10.92
C TYR A 169 -4.25 0.50 -9.70
N ILE A 170 -4.88 -0.26 -8.79
CA ILE A 170 -5.42 0.25 -7.52
C ILE A 170 -4.36 1.03 -6.73
N ILE A 171 -3.14 0.49 -6.63
CA ILE A 171 -2.05 1.12 -5.84
C ILE A 171 -1.23 2.15 -6.60
N SER A 172 -1.47 2.31 -7.89
CA SER A 172 -0.83 3.35 -8.71
C SER A 172 -1.57 4.69 -8.62
N GLY A 173 -2.80 4.69 -8.08
CA GLY A 173 -3.52 5.93 -7.77
C GLY A 173 -2.74 6.81 -6.78
N SER A 174 -2.75 8.13 -6.99
CA SER A 174 -1.99 9.08 -6.15
C SER A 174 -2.85 10.05 -5.35
N ASP A 175 -4.12 10.15 -5.66
CA ASP A 175 -4.97 11.28 -5.24
C ASP A 175 -5.95 10.91 -4.13
N TYR A 176 -5.93 9.65 -3.68
CA TYR A 176 -6.80 9.13 -2.61
C TYR A 176 -6.05 8.13 -1.72
N PRO A 177 -6.51 7.91 -0.47
CA PRO A 177 -5.98 6.86 0.38
C PRO A 177 -6.10 5.47 -0.26
N ILE A 178 -4.98 4.74 -0.32
CA ILE A 178 -4.90 3.43 -0.98
C ILE A 178 -4.92 2.29 0.04
N SER A 179 -4.40 2.55 1.25
CA SER A 179 -4.12 1.52 2.26
C SER A 179 -5.36 0.71 2.66
N ASN A 180 -6.54 1.32 2.65
CA ASN A 180 -7.82 0.68 2.97
C ASN A 180 -8.31 -0.31 1.89
N LEU A 181 -7.97 -0.07 0.62
CA LEU A 181 -8.44 -0.87 -0.52
C LEU A 181 -7.59 -2.12 -0.74
N PHE A 182 -6.33 -2.09 -0.30
CA PHE A 182 -5.33 -3.04 -0.76
C PHE A 182 -5.50 -4.46 -0.19
N LEU A 183 -6.12 -4.63 1.00
CA LEU A 183 -6.39 -5.97 1.53
C LEU A 183 -7.27 -6.80 0.57
N ASN A 184 -8.27 -6.16 -0.05
CA ASN A 184 -9.13 -6.84 -1.00
C ASN A 184 -8.36 -7.23 -2.27
N ALA A 185 -7.48 -6.36 -2.77
CA ALA A 185 -6.62 -6.65 -3.92
C ALA A 185 -5.69 -7.85 -3.64
N VAL A 186 -5.03 -7.88 -2.48
CA VAL A 186 -4.17 -9.01 -2.06
C VAL A 186 -4.98 -10.30 -1.91
N ASN A 187 -6.21 -10.20 -1.37
CA ASN A 187 -7.11 -11.34 -1.27
C ASN A 187 -7.50 -11.91 -2.64
N LEU A 188 -7.78 -11.06 -3.65
CA LEU A 188 -8.09 -11.53 -5.01
C LEU A 188 -6.89 -12.24 -5.64
N VAL A 189 -5.69 -11.70 -5.48
CA VAL A 189 -4.44 -12.34 -5.94
C VAL A 189 -4.27 -13.71 -5.28
N LYS A 190 -4.48 -13.83 -3.96
CA LYS A 190 -4.37 -15.11 -3.25
C LYS A 190 -5.35 -16.16 -3.77
N VAL A 191 -6.61 -15.78 -3.94
CA VAL A 191 -7.65 -16.70 -4.46
C VAL A 191 -7.27 -17.22 -5.84
N LEU A 192 -6.82 -16.33 -6.74
CA LEU A 192 -6.33 -16.72 -8.06
C LEU A 192 -5.15 -17.70 -7.95
N LEU A 193 -4.14 -17.37 -7.14
CA LEU A 193 -2.95 -18.20 -6.98
C LEU A 193 -3.29 -19.58 -6.41
N ASP A 194 -4.23 -19.66 -5.45
CA ASP A 194 -4.66 -20.93 -4.88
C ASP A 194 -5.44 -21.77 -5.91
N GLU A 195 -6.36 -21.16 -6.65
CA GLU A 195 -7.10 -21.83 -7.74
C GLU A 195 -6.16 -22.34 -8.84
N LYS A 196 -5.26 -21.50 -9.32
CA LYS A 196 -4.35 -21.82 -10.42
C LYS A 196 -3.18 -22.72 -10.01
N SER A 197 -2.88 -22.82 -8.71
CA SER A 197 -1.87 -23.77 -8.21
C SER A 197 -2.27 -25.24 -8.33
N ILE A 198 -3.53 -25.53 -8.70
CA ILE A 198 -4.02 -26.89 -8.97
C ILE A 198 -4.59 -27.01 -10.40
N ASP A 199 -4.20 -26.12 -11.31
CA ASP A 199 -4.67 -26.13 -12.69
C ASP A 199 -4.25 -27.42 -13.42
N ASN A 200 -5.10 -27.88 -14.34
CA ASN A 200 -4.81 -29.04 -15.18
C ASN A 200 -3.66 -28.75 -16.15
N ASP A 201 -3.51 -27.49 -16.56
CA ASP A 201 -2.38 -27.05 -17.38
C ASP A 201 -1.10 -26.99 -16.54
N GLY A 202 -0.15 -27.89 -16.84
CA GLY A 202 1.11 -27.98 -16.10
C GLY A 202 1.99 -26.73 -16.22
N PHE A 203 1.94 -26.02 -17.35
CA PHE A 203 2.71 -24.79 -17.52
C PHE A 203 2.20 -23.67 -16.60
N ILE A 204 0.87 -23.50 -16.52
CA ILE A 204 0.26 -22.50 -15.63
C ILE A 204 0.44 -22.90 -14.17
N ARG A 205 0.21 -24.17 -13.83
CA ARG A 205 0.36 -24.67 -12.47
C ARG A 205 1.78 -24.42 -11.95
N ASP A 206 2.80 -24.82 -12.70
CA ASP A 206 4.20 -24.65 -12.28
C ASP A 206 4.58 -23.17 -12.12
N MET A 207 4.11 -22.30 -13.02
CA MET A 207 4.32 -20.85 -12.94
C MET A 207 3.69 -20.27 -11.66
N VAL A 208 2.42 -20.60 -11.43
CA VAL A 208 1.65 -20.08 -10.30
C VAL A 208 2.16 -20.61 -8.97
N GLU A 209 2.61 -21.87 -8.88
CA GLU A 209 3.23 -22.40 -7.67
C GLU A 209 4.44 -21.57 -7.24
N ARG A 210 5.30 -21.17 -8.20
CA ARG A 210 6.45 -20.28 -7.90
C ARG A 210 6.02 -18.90 -7.43
N MET A 211 4.99 -18.32 -8.08
CA MET A 211 4.42 -17.03 -7.67
C MET A 211 3.80 -17.11 -6.26
N LYS A 212 3.09 -18.20 -5.96
CA LYS A 212 2.45 -18.46 -4.67
C LYS A 212 3.47 -18.60 -3.53
N ILE A 213 4.60 -19.28 -3.76
CA ILE A 213 5.71 -19.34 -2.78
C ILE A 213 6.18 -17.93 -2.41
N LYS A 214 6.33 -17.04 -3.41
CA LYS A 214 6.73 -15.64 -3.15
C LYS A 214 5.62 -14.85 -2.48
N PHE A 215 4.37 -15.05 -2.87
CA PHE A 215 3.22 -14.45 -2.21
C PHE A 215 3.23 -14.80 -0.72
N ASP A 216 3.31 -16.08 -0.37
CA ASP A 216 3.28 -16.56 1.01
C ASP A 216 4.49 -16.07 1.81
N LYS A 217 5.65 -15.85 1.16
CA LYS A 217 6.83 -15.23 1.78
C LYS A 217 6.57 -13.79 2.25
N TYR A 218 5.84 -12.99 1.47
CA TYR A 218 5.64 -11.57 1.76
C TYR A 218 4.31 -11.27 2.49
N TRP A 219 3.29 -12.07 2.25
CA TRP A 219 1.92 -11.87 2.76
C TRP A 219 1.32 -13.11 3.44
N GLY A 220 2.14 -14.10 3.79
CA GLY A 220 1.72 -15.23 4.64
C GLY A 220 1.52 -14.87 6.12
N GLU A 221 1.93 -13.66 6.52
CA GLU A 221 1.66 -13.06 7.83
C GLU A 221 0.83 -11.78 7.69
N THR A 222 0.12 -11.40 8.75
CA THR A 222 -0.77 -10.24 8.73
C THR A 222 -0.03 -8.93 8.56
N ASN A 223 -0.35 -8.23 7.46
CA ASN A 223 -0.01 -6.82 7.32
C ASN A 223 -0.94 -5.97 8.21
N LEU A 224 -0.44 -5.57 9.37
CA LEU A 224 -1.22 -4.85 10.38
C LEU A 224 -1.73 -3.50 9.86
N LEU A 225 -0.92 -2.75 9.10
CA LEU A 225 -1.32 -1.46 8.54
C LEU A 225 -2.50 -1.62 7.59
N MET A 226 -2.39 -2.52 6.62
CA MET A 226 -3.48 -2.79 5.67
C MET A 226 -4.75 -3.20 6.39
N SER A 227 -4.63 -4.07 7.40
CA SER A 227 -5.77 -4.56 8.18
C SER A 227 -6.46 -3.42 8.95
N ILE A 228 -5.69 -2.56 9.63
CA ILE A 228 -6.23 -1.40 10.35
C ILE A 228 -6.86 -0.41 9.37
N ALA A 229 -6.20 -0.09 8.26
CA ALA A 229 -6.71 0.83 7.25
C ALA A 229 -8.03 0.31 6.64
N THR A 230 -8.15 -0.99 6.35
CA THR A 230 -9.40 -1.61 5.89
C THR A 230 -10.49 -1.56 6.94
N VAL A 231 -10.17 -1.73 8.24
CA VAL A 231 -11.18 -1.59 9.31
C VAL A 231 -11.69 -0.16 9.43
N LEU A 232 -10.85 0.83 9.13
CA LEU A 232 -11.21 2.25 9.11
C LEU A 232 -12.01 2.66 7.86
N ASP A 233 -12.25 1.74 6.93
CA ASP A 233 -13.23 1.90 5.86
C ASP A 233 -14.61 1.43 6.34
N LEU A 234 -15.57 2.34 6.33
CA LEU A 234 -16.93 2.11 6.83
C LEU A 234 -17.68 0.99 6.09
N ARG A 235 -17.31 0.70 4.84
CA ARG A 235 -17.90 -0.38 4.03
C ARG A 235 -17.43 -1.75 4.48
N CYS A 236 -16.29 -1.81 5.16
CA CYS A 236 -15.54 -3.01 5.47
C CYS A 236 -15.59 -3.35 6.96
N LYS A 237 -15.04 -2.47 7.81
CA LYS A 237 -14.84 -2.72 9.25
C LYS A 237 -14.19 -4.08 9.53
N MET A 238 -14.45 -4.68 10.69
CA MET A 238 -13.94 -6.02 11.03
C MET A 238 -14.46 -7.12 10.09
N LYS A 239 -15.65 -6.95 9.49
CA LYS A 239 -16.25 -7.93 8.59
C LYS A 239 -15.39 -8.21 7.36
N ALA A 240 -14.63 -7.22 6.88
CA ALA A 240 -13.70 -7.44 5.79
C ALA A 240 -12.56 -8.39 6.17
N LEU A 241 -12.08 -8.34 7.42
CA LEU A 241 -11.07 -9.29 7.91
C LEU A 241 -11.68 -10.69 8.04
N GLU A 242 -12.89 -10.78 8.59
CA GLU A 242 -13.66 -12.03 8.70
C GLU A 242 -13.91 -12.69 7.34
N PHE A 243 -13.97 -11.90 6.26
CA PHE A 243 -14.11 -12.39 4.89
C PHE A 243 -12.77 -12.72 4.20
N CYS A 244 -11.75 -11.87 4.35
CA CYS A 244 -10.48 -12.02 3.64
C CYS A 244 -9.53 -13.01 4.33
N PHE A 245 -9.45 -13.00 5.66
CA PHE A 245 -8.47 -13.80 6.40
C PHE A 245 -8.65 -15.31 6.21
N PRO A 246 -9.88 -15.88 6.13
CA PRO A 246 -10.06 -17.30 5.80
C PRO A 246 -9.52 -17.73 4.44
N LYS A 247 -9.30 -16.78 3.52
CA LYS A 247 -8.73 -17.04 2.18
C LYS A 247 -7.22 -16.79 2.16
N LEU A 248 -6.73 -15.89 3.02
CA LEU A 248 -5.31 -15.56 3.12
C LEU A 248 -4.53 -16.53 4.01
N TYR A 249 -5.14 -17.03 5.08
CA TYR A 249 -4.46 -17.78 6.13
C TYR A 249 -5.12 -19.14 6.37
N SER A 250 -4.35 -20.05 6.97
CA SER A 250 -4.90 -21.32 7.46
C SER A 250 -5.95 -21.08 8.55
N SER A 251 -6.93 -21.96 8.65
CA SER A 251 -8.05 -21.87 9.61
C SER A 251 -7.59 -21.66 11.06
N GLU A 252 -6.49 -22.30 11.47
CA GLU A 252 -5.89 -22.17 12.80
C GLU A 252 -5.32 -20.76 13.09
N LYS A 253 -4.94 -20.02 12.06
CA LYS A 253 -4.39 -18.67 12.19
C LYS A 253 -5.48 -17.59 12.17
N VAL A 254 -6.59 -17.81 11.47
CA VAL A 254 -7.61 -16.77 11.22
C VAL A 254 -8.06 -16.06 12.49
N GLU A 255 -8.51 -16.81 13.51
CA GLU A 255 -9.01 -16.21 14.75
C GLU A 255 -7.92 -15.44 15.50
N ARG A 256 -6.70 -16.00 15.53
CA ARG A 256 -5.53 -15.37 16.15
C ARG A 256 -5.20 -14.04 15.48
N GLU A 257 -5.18 -14.00 14.16
CA GLU A 257 -4.86 -12.80 13.38
C GLU A 257 -5.95 -11.72 13.51
N ILE A 258 -7.24 -12.11 13.46
CA ILE A 258 -8.35 -11.18 13.69
C ILE A 258 -8.27 -10.58 15.11
N SER A 259 -8.00 -11.42 16.12
CA SER A 259 -7.83 -10.98 17.50
C SER A 259 -6.63 -10.04 17.67
N PHE A 260 -5.51 -10.35 17.01
CA PHE A 260 -4.32 -9.52 17.00
C PHE A 260 -4.58 -8.13 16.39
N VAL A 261 -5.28 -8.06 15.26
CA VAL A 261 -5.64 -6.77 14.63
C VAL A 261 -6.59 -5.99 15.54
N ARG A 262 -7.62 -6.63 16.09
CA ARG A 262 -8.57 -5.99 17.01
C ARG A 262 -7.83 -5.40 18.22
N LYS A 263 -6.99 -6.20 18.88
CA LYS A 263 -6.20 -5.73 20.03
C LYS A 263 -5.30 -4.55 19.66
N SER A 264 -4.58 -4.65 18.56
CA SER A 264 -3.68 -3.58 18.08
C SER A 264 -4.44 -2.29 17.74
N LEU A 265 -5.66 -2.41 17.20
CA LEU A 265 -6.54 -1.27 16.93
C LEU A 265 -6.99 -0.56 18.22
N HIS A 266 -7.35 -1.32 19.26
CA HIS A 266 -7.69 -0.74 20.57
C HIS A 266 -6.47 -0.13 21.28
N GLU A 267 -5.30 -0.77 21.18
CA GLU A 267 -4.03 -0.21 21.69
C GLU A 267 -3.75 1.14 21.01
N LEU A 268 -3.83 1.19 19.67
CA LEU A 268 -3.63 2.42 18.89
C LEU A 268 -4.60 3.52 19.31
N TYR A 269 -5.90 3.22 19.33
CA TYR A 269 -6.92 4.19 19.72
C TYR A 269 -6.68 4.73 21.14
N SER A 270 -6.28 3.88 22.08
CA SER A 270 -6.00 4.28 23.46
C SER A 270 -4.84 5.29 23.52
N GLU A 271 -3.80 5.11 22.72
CA GLU A 271 -2.67 6.06 22.63
C GLU A 271 -3.10 7.42 22.03
N TYR A 272 -3.97 7.42 21.02
CA TYR A 272 -4.56 8.65 20.48
C TYR A 272 -5.46 9.35 21.50
N ALA A 273 -6.26 8.60 22.26
CA ALA A 273 -7.13 9.15 23.29
C ALA A 273 -6.33 9.86 24.40
N LEU A 274 -5.24 9.26 24.87
CA LEU A 274 -4.32 9.88 25.83
C LEU A 274 -3.75 11.20 25.28
N THR A 275 -3.23 11.16 24.04
CA THR A 275 -2.65 12.35 23.39
C THR A 275 -3.69 13.47 23.19
N TYR A 276 -4.95 13.11 22.94
CA TYR A 276 -6.03 14.06 22.76
C TYR A 276 -6.42 14.73 24.08
N ASN A 277 -6.51 13.96 25.17
CA ASN A 277 -6.86 14.46 26.50
C ASN A 277 -5.78 15.41 27.06
N ASP A 278 -4.49 15.09 26.90
CA ASP A 278 -3.38 15.96 27.33
C ASP A 278 -3.44 17.35 26.66
N LYS A 279 -3.83 17.39 25.38
CA LYS A 279 -4.02 18.66 24.64
C LYS A 279 -5.27 19.43 25.08
N GLY A 280 -6.27 18.74 25.61
CA GLY A 280 -7.51 19.33 26.14
C GLY A 280 -7.28 20.03 27.48
N GLU A 281 -6.55 19.40 28.39
CA GLU A 281 -6.21 19.97 29.71
C GLU A 281 -5.30 21.21 29.59
N SER A 282 -4.38 21.20 28.63
CA SER A 282 -3.51 22.35 28.31
C SER A 282 -4.28 23.59 27.84
N ARG A 283 -5.50 23.42 27.29
CA ARG A 283 -6.36 24.51 26.78
C ARG A 283 -7.30 25.10 27.83
N GLN A 284 -7.53 24.43 28.96
CA GLN A 284 -8.46 24.89 30.00
C GLN A 284 -7.87 25.91 30.99
N MET A 285 -6.58 26.25 30.89
CA MET A 285 -5.98 27.28 31.76
C MET A 285 -6.32 28.74 31.37
N GLN A 286 -7.11 28.98 30.32
CA GLN A 286 -7.64 30.32 30.00
C GLN A 286 -9.11 30.23 29.58
N GLY A 287 -10.02 30.39 30.55
CA GLY A 287 -11.43 30.75 30.26
C GLY A 287 -12.48 30.05 31.12
N GLY A 288 -13.07 30.81 32.04
CA GLY A 288 -14.49 30.77 32.45
C GLY A 288 -15.16 29.42 32.73
N SER A 289 -15.42 29.17 34.02
CA SER A 289 -16.27 28.08 34.53
C SER A 289 -17.64 28.01 33.84
N SER A 290 -17.91 26.90 33.18
CA SER A 290 -19.25 26.37 32.94
C SER A 290 -19.17 24.86 33.06
N GLN A 291 -19.47 24.34 34.26
CA GLN A 291 -19.55 22.91 34.51
C GLN A 291 -20.80 22.35 33.82
N VAL A 292 -20.63 21.85 32.60
CA VAL A 292 -21.54 20.85 32.04
C VAL A 292 -21.04 19.50 32.54
N GLN A 293 -21.80 18.85 33.42
CA GLN A 293 -21.52 17.48 33.85
C GLN A 293 -21.63 16.56 32.63
N SER A 294 -20.50 16.22 32.03
CA SER A 294 -20.45 15.22 30.95
C SER A 294 -20.66 13.84 31.56
N VAL A 295 -21.78 13.20 31.26
CA VAL A 295 -21.93 11.75 31.42
C VAL A 295 -20.82 11.11 30.58
N GLN A 296 -19.86 10.45 31.21
CA GLN A 296 -18.83 9.74 30.45
C GLN A 296 -19.51 8.62 29.65
N PRO A 297 -19.28 8.54 28.32
CA PRO A 297 -19.86 7.50 27.51
C PRO A 297 -19.39 6.13 28.01
N GLN A 298 -20.33 5.18 28.16
CA GLN A 298 -20.02 3.81 28.61
C GLN A 298 -19.14 3.01 27.62
N LYS A 299 -19.03 3.47 26.36
CA LYS A 299 -18.28 2.84 25.27
C LYS A 299 -17.35 3.84 24.60
N SER A 300 -16.22 3.37 24.07
CA SER A 300 -15.30 4.22 23.32
C SER A 300 -15.87 4.58 21.93
N GLU A 301 -15.36 5.66 21.31
CA GLU A 301 -15.72 6.01 19.92
C GLU A 301 -15.45 4.85 18.95
N LEU A 302 -14.36 4.11 19.19
CA LEU A 302 -13.99 2.93 18.43
C LEU A 302 -15.03 1.81 18.56
N ASP A 303 -15.46 1.48 19.78
CA ASP A 303 -16.48 0.45 19.99
C ASP A 303 -17.79 0.82 19.29
N MET A 304 -18.23 2.08 19.43
CA MET A 304 -19.41 2.59 18.74
C MET A 304 -19.28 2.47 17.22
N TYR A 305 -18.11 2.84 16.67
CA TYR A 305 -17.83 2.69 15.24
C TYR A 305 -17.87 1.23 14.79
N LEU A 306 -17.29 0.31 15.54
CA LEU A 306 -17.23 -1.11 15.18
C LEU A 306 -18.60 -1.81 15.28
N GLU A 307 -19.45 -1.41 16.22
CA GLU A 307 -20.80 -1.95 16.41
C GLU A 307 -21.81 -1.45 15.36
N GLU A 308 -21.58 -0.26 14.79
CA GLU A 308 -22.45 0.27 13.74
C GLU A 308 -22.44 -0.61 12.48
N SER A 309 -23.58 -0.71 11.81
CA SER A 309 -23.68 -1.42 10.55
C SER A 309 -22.69 -0.87 9.51
N CYS A 310 -22.09 -1.75 8.71
CA CYS A 310 -21.31 -1.34 7.55
C CYS A 310 -22.18 -0.54 6.60
N TYR A 311 -21.59 0.45 5.94
CA TYR A 311 -22.30 1.26 4.96
C TYR A 311 -22.62 0.42 3.73
N SER A 312 -23.91 0.34 3.41
CA SER A 312 -24.39 -0.32 2.20
C SER A 312 -24.72 0.74 1.16
N PHE A 313 -24.19 0.57 -0.06
CA PHE A 313 -24.60 1.38 -1.19
C PHE A 313 -26.01 0.97 -1.61
N LYS A 314 -26.94 1.92 -1.66
CA LYS A 314 -28.15 1.76 -2.46
C LYS A 314 -27.77 2.01 -3.92
N LYS A 315 -27.98 0.99 -4.78
CA LYS A 315 -27.88 1.09 -6.24
C LYS A 315 -29.04 1.93 -6.78
N ASP A 316 -28.99 3.25 -6.59
CA ASP A 316 -29.96 4.16 -7.23
C ASP A 316 -29.32 4.77 -8.48
N ASN A 317 -29.67 4.19 -9.63
CA ASN A 317 -29.49 4.52 -11.07
C ASN A 317 -29.05 5.93 -11.54
N LYS A 318 -28.12 6.63 -10.89
CA LYS A 318 -27.46 7.82 -11.44
C LYS A 318 -25.99 7.83 -11.03
N ILE A 319 -25.12 7.86 -12.04
CA ILE A 319 -23.66 8.04 -12.04
C ILE A 319 -23.08 8.13 -10.62
N GLU A 320 -22.49 7.00 -10.22
CA GLU A 320 -21.89 6.72 -8.91
C GLU A 320 -20.85 7.78 -8.56
N LYS A 321 -21.08 8.57 -7.50
CA LYS A 321 -19.95 9.19 -6.80
C LYS A 321 -19.23 8.06 -6.07
N GLU A 322 -18.00 7.76 -6.48
CA GLU A 322 -17.09 6.89 -5.74
C GLU A 322 -17.07 7.31 -4.26
N PHE A 323 -17.15 6.35 -3.35
CA PHE A 323 -17.12 6.65 -1.92
C PHE A 323 -15.74 7.14 -1.51
N ASP A 324 -15.69 8.39 -1.05
CA ASP A 324 -14.49 9.00 -0.50
C ASP A 324 -14.45 8.78 1.03
N VAL A 325 -13.51 7.92 1.46
CA VAL A 325 -13.29 7.58 2.86
C VAL A 325 -12.79 8.79 3.67
N SER A 326 -11.98 9.66 3.08
CA SER A 326 -11.45 10.86 3.74
C SER A 326 -12.58 11.87 3.97
N GLU A 327 -13.43 12.09 2.97
CA GLU A 327 -14.58 12.98 3.11
C GLU A 327 -15.58 12.45 4.14
N TRP A 328 -15.81 11.14 4.19
CA TRP A 328 -16.67 10.55 5.21
C TRP A 328 -16.15 10.80 6.62
N TRP A 329 -14.85 10.57 6.86
CA TRP A 329 -14.23 10.84 8.15
C TRP A 329 -14.24 12.32 8.50
N ARG A 330 -14.07 13.22 7.51
CA ARG A 330 -14.20 14.67 7.70
C ARG A 330 -15.58 15.04 8.25
N VAL A 331 -16.64 14.59 7.57
CA VAL A 331 -18.03 14.88 7.95
C VAL A 331 -18.38 14.30 9.32
N ASN A 332 -17.82 13.15 9.67
CA ASN A 332 -18.11 12.47 10.94
C ASN A 332 -17.11 12.79 12.07
N SER A 333 -16.16 13.69 11.84
CA SER A 333 -15.13 14.07 12.83
C SER A 333 -15.69 14.66 14.13
N VAL A 334 -16.88 15.26 14.10
CA VAL A 334 -17.57 15.74 15.31
C VAL A 334 -18.09 14.60 16.18
N LYS A 335 -18.55 13.52 15.54
CA LYS A 335 -19.07 12.30 16.19
C LYS A 335 -17.92 11.42 16.70
N TYR A 336 -16.86 11.31 15.90
CA TYR A 336 -15.69 10.48 16.15
C TYR A 336 -14.44 11.36 16.24
N LYS A 337 -14.29 12.10 17.33
CA LYS A 337 -13.23 13.11 17.44
C LYS A 337 -11.85 12.46 17.45
N ILE A 338 -11.62 11.52 18.35
CA ILE A 338 -10.33 10.84 18.49
C ILE A 338 -10.11 9.88 17.32
N LEU A 339 -11.15 9.12 16.97
CA LEU A 339 -11.05 8.09 15.94
C LEU A 339 -10.84 8.70 14.54
N SER A 340 -11.42 9.86 14.22
CA SER A 340 -11.16 10.56 12.95
C SER A 340 -9.72 11.05 12.84
N PHE A 341 -9.09 11.52 13.93
CA PHE A 341 -7.67 11.86 13.92
C PHE A 341 -6.79 10.64 13.66
N MET A 342 -7.08 9.51 14.31
CA MET A 342 -6.39 8.26 14.07
C MET A 342 -6.56 7.80 12.61
N ALA A 343 -7.79 7.87 12.08
CA ALA A 343 -8.09 7.48 10.71
C ALA A 343 -7.32 8.33 9.70
N ARG A 344 -7.28 9.65 9.92
CA ARG A 344 -6.54 10.59 9.08
C ARG A 344 -5.06 10.23 8.99
N ASP A 345 -4.42 9.93 10.11
CA ASP A 345 -2.99 9.63 10.12
C ASP A 345 -2.68 8.26 9.51
N ILE A 346 -3.55 7.25 9.72
CA ILE A 346 -3.37 5.91 9.16
C ILE A 346 -3.64 5.86 7.64
N LEU A 347 -4.71 6.50 7.18
CA LEU A 347 -5.10 6.52 5.76
C LEU A 347 -4.10 7.30 4.90
N ALA A 348 -3.34 8.23 5.51
CA ALA A 348 -2.28 8.97 4.83
C ALA A 348 -1.03 8.13 4.54
N ILE A 349 -0.86 6.96 5.17
CA ILE A 349 0.36 6.16 5.04
C ILE A 349 0.43 5.53 3.64
N PRO A 350 1.46 5.84 2.84
CA PRO A 350 1.62 5.24 1.52
C PRO A 350 2.07 3.79 1.65
N ILE A 351 1.40 2.88 0.94
CA ILE A 351 1.79 1.47 0.83
C ILE A 351 2.68 1.20 -0.40
N THR A 352 3.00 2.23 -1.18
CA THR A 352 3.82 2.17 -2.39
C THR A 352 4.86 3.31 -2.40
N THR A 353 6.04 3.03 -2.94
CA THR A 353 7.11 4.02 -3.20
C THR A 353 7.13 4.49 -4.66
N VAL A 354 6.36 3.85 -5.55
CA VAL A 354 6.40 4.07 -7.01
C VAL A 354 6.02 5.50 -7.38
N ALA A 355 5.11 6.11 -6.63
CA ALA A 355 4.69 7.49 -6.90
C ALA A 355 5.87 8.47 -6.74
N SER A 356 6.84 8.20 -5.88
CA SER A 356 8.05 9.01 -5.73
C SER A 356 9.09 8.71 -6.83
N GLU A 357 9.12 7.47 -7.33
CA GLU A 357 9.96 7.08 -8.48
C GLU A 357 9.49 7.72 -9.80
N ALA A 358 8.17 7.85 -9.99
CA ALA A 358 7.60 8.54 -11.15
C ALA A 358 7.91 10.03 -11.14
N THR A 359 7.76 10.70 -9.98
CA THR A 359 8.15 12.11 -9.80
C THR A 359 9.64 12.31 -10.08
N PHE A 360 10.50 11.42 -9.60
CA PHE A 360 11.93 11.44 -9.91
C PHE A 360 12.22 11.29 -11.41
N SER A 361 11.55 10.35 -12.08
CA SER A 361 11.77 10.10 -13.51
C SER A 361 11.42 11.35 -14.35
N ALA A 362 10.28 12.00 -14.04
CA ALA A 362 9.85 13.22 -14.71
C ALA A 362 10.80 14.41 -14.44
N GLU A 363 11.31 14.55 -13.20
CA GLU A 363 12.27 15.63 -12.89
C GLU A 363 13.63 15.41 -13.55
N VAL A 364 14.13 14.17 -13.63
CA VAL A 364 15.36 13.85 -14.36
C VAL A 364 15.21 14.10 -15.86
N GLU A 365 14.07 13.76 -16.46
CA GLU A 365 13.76 14.10 -17.86
C GLU A 365 13.70 15.63 -18.08
N SER A 366 13.13 16.38 -17.12
CA SER A 366 13.10 17.85 -17.17
C SER A 366 14.51 18.47 -17.03
N LEU A 367 15.33 17.97 -16.11
CA LEU A 367 16.70 18.44 -15.92
C LEU A 367 17.60 18.10 -17.11
N THR A 368 17.47 16.89 -17.67
CA THR A 368 18.25 16.49 -18.85
C THR A 368 17.84 17.27 -20.10
N SER A 369 16.55 17.59 -20.28
CA SER A 369 16.09 18.44 -21.37
C SER A 369 16.50 19.91 -21.22
N THR A 370 16.66 20.40 -20.00
CA THR A 370 17.12 21.78 -19.72
C THR A 370 18.64 21.96 -19.85
N VAL A 371 19.43 20.88 -19.69
CA VAL A 371 20.90 20.91 -19.80
C VAL A 371 21.40 20.60 -21.23
N LEU A 372 20.52 20.10 -22.12
CA LEU A 372 20.84 19.77 -23.51
C LEU A 372 20.36 20.80 -24.54
N HIS A 373 19.94 21.99 -24.11
CA HIS A 373 19.69 23.18 -24.93
C HIS A 373 20.46 24.37 -24.38
#